data_AF-A0A7S2F7D9-F1
#
_entry.id   AF-A0A7S2F7D9-F1
#
_cell.length_a   1.000
_cell.length_b   1.000
_cell.length_c   1.000
_cell.angle_alpha   90.00
_cell.angle_beta   90.00
_cell.angle_gamma   90.00
#
_symmetry.space_group_name_H-M   'P 1'
#
loop_
_entity.id
_entity.type
_entity.pdbx_description
1 polymer ?
#
loop_
_entity_poly.entity_id
_entity_poly.type
_entity_poly.pdbx_seq_one_letter_code
_entity_poly.pdbx_strand_id
1 'polypeptide(L)'
;GVLLTASNDATVAAVDITTKDTKTVATYRANRPLRCVTVSPDFKAGEAGSVIVGGGRAERDITTSKDLVSDEFDGTILDAVDGHPLGSGKGHIGPVHKVLSLPELGPSGAFATVSEDGCLRVHDIHDGHLLYSDTPDERLQ
;
A
#
# COMPACT_ATOMS: atom_id res chain seq x y z
N GLY A 1 -3.99 -19.31 8.23
CA GLY A 1 -4.05 -17.93 8.73
C GLY A 1 -2.71 -17.30 8.41
N VAL A 2 -2.70 -16.16 7.73
CA VAL A 2 -1.46 -15.53 7.26
C VAL A 2 -1.29 -14.20 7.99
N LEU A 3 -0.08 -13.93 8.47
CA LEU A 3 0.35 -12.62 8.95
C LEU A 3 1.20 -11.95 7.88
N LEU A 4 1.02 -10.65 7.68
CA LEU A 4 1.82 -9.87 6.75
C LEU A 4 2.78 -8.95 7.50
N THR A 5 3.99 -8.82 6.97
CA THR A 5 4.98 -7.86 7.42
C THR A 5 5.16 -6.75 6.39
N ALA A 6 5.60 -5.57 6.81
CA ALA A 6 6.09 -4.51 5.94
C ALA A 6 7.44 -4.06 6.48
N SER A 7 8.44 -3.94 5.61
CA SER A 7 9.83 -3.70 6.02
C SER A 7 10.47 -2.56 5.22
N ASN A 8 11.43 -1.89 5.86
CA ASN A 8 12.26 -0.86 5.23
C ASN A 8 13.17 -1.42 4.12
N ASP A 9 13.33 -2.74 4.01
CA ASP A 9 14.04 -3.41 2.90
C ASP A 9 13.19 -3.54 1.61
N ALA A 10 12.05 -2.85 1.56
CA ALA A 10 11.09 -2.84 0.47
C ALA A 10 10.37 -4.18 0.24
N THR A 11 10.29 -5.04 1.25
CA THR A 11 9.58 -6.32 1.16
C THR A 11 8.36 -6.41 2.06
N VAL A 12 7.39 -7.20 1.59
CA VAL A 12 6.29 -7.75 2.38
C VAL A 12 6.44 -9.26 2.41
N ALA A 13 6.44 -9.87 3.59
CA ALA A 13 6.39 -11.32 3.74
C ALA A 13 5.00 -11.75 4.21
N ALA A 14 4.43 -12.74 3.52
CA ALA A 14 3.25 -13.48 3.96
C ALA A 14 3.71 -14.71 4.73
N VAL A 15 3.44 -14.74 6.04
CA VAL A 15 3.88 -15.79 6.96
C VAL A 15 2.69 -16.64 7.39
N ASP A 16 2.74 -17.95 7.13
CA ASP A 16 1.71 -18.88 7.62
C ASP A 16 1.92 -19.17 9.10
N ILE A 17 1.05 -18.62 9.93
CA ILE A 17 1.09 -18.74 11.39
C ILE A 17 0.31 -19.95 11.92
N THR A 18 -0.22 -20.80 11.04
CA THR A 18 -0.91 -22.04 11.45
C THR A 18 0.03 -23.22 11.63
N THR A 19 1.26 -23.09 11.13
CA THR A 19 2.32 -24.09 11.27
C THR A 19 3.33 -23.66 12.34
N LYS A 20 3.95 -24.62 13.03
CA LYS A 20 4.98 -24.34 14.04
C LYS A 20 6.21 -23.65 13.46
N ASP A 21 6.51 -23.94 12.19
CA ASP A 21 7.70 -23.42 11.52
C ASP A 21 7.52 -21.98 11.04
N THR A 22 6.30 -21.43 11.11
CA THR A 22 5.96 -20.04 10.74
C THR A 22 6.58 -19.64 9.39
N LYS A 23 6.33 -20.47 8.38
CA LYS A 23 7.03 -20.36 7.10
C LYS A 23 6.50 -19.17 6.29
N THR A 24 7.41 -18.44 5.64
CA THR A 24 7.06 -17.50 4.58
C THR A 24 6.51 -18.25 3.36
N VAL A 25 5.26 -17.98 3.01
CA VAL A 25 4.55 -18.61 1.89
C VAL A 25 4.55 -17.74 0.63
N ALA A 26 4.71 -16.43 0.75
CA ALA A 26 4.91 -15.51 -0.37
C ALA A 26 5.73 -14.29 0.06
N THR A 27 6.40 -13.66 -0.89
CA THR A 27 7.15 -12.40 -0.70
C THR A 27 6.84 -11.45 -1.84
N TYR A 28 6.43 -10.24 -1.51
CA TYR A 28 6.16 -9.16 -2.48
C TYR A 28 7.22 -8.08 -2.32
N ARG A 29 7.55 -7.40 -3.43
CA ARG A 29 8.59 -6.35 -3.45
C ARG A 29 8.01 -5.04 -3.98
N ALA A 30 8.36 -3.96 -3.29
CA ALA A 30 8.16 -2.60 -3.76
C ALA A 30 9.50 -2.00 -4.23
N ASN A 31 9.44 -0.80 -4.79
CA ASN A 31 10.60 -0.01 -5.21
C ASN A 31 11.11 0.96 -4.12
N ARG A 32 10.50 0.94 -2.93
CA ARG A 32 10.74 1.88 -1.84
C ARG A 32 10.56 1.23 -0.46
N PRO A 33 11.14 1.79 0.61
CA PRO A 33 10.93 1.31 1.98
C PRO A 33 9.44 1.30 2.36
N LEU A 34 8.99 0.23 3.00
CA LEU A 34 7.59 0.06 3.41
C LEU A 34 7.41 0.25 4.92
N ARG A 35 6.27 0.84 5.30
CA ARG A 35 5.89 1.07 6.70
C ARG A 35 4.62 0.33 7.09
N CYS A 36 3.76 0.06 6.12
CA CYS A 36 2.46 -0.54 6.37
C CYS A 36 2.01 -1.40 5.18
N VAL A 37 1.15 -2.37 5.48
CA VAL A 37 0.54 -3.28 4.52
C VAL A 37 -0.88 -3.61 4.96
N THR A 38 -1.78 -3.76 3.99
CA THR A 38 -3.11 -4.34 4.16
C THR A 38 -3.44 -5.20 2.93
N VAL A 39 -4.59 -5.85 2.94
CA VAL A 39 -5.00 -6.76 1.86
C VAL A 39 -6.47 -6.60 1.51
N SER A 40 -6.80 -7.02 0.30
CA SER A 40 -8.19 -7.19 -0.11
C SER A 40 -8.86 -8.33 0.69
N PRO A 41 -10.20 -8.33 0.78
CA PRO A 41 -10.95 -9.33 1.55
C PRO A 41 -10.79 -10.77 1.04
N ASP A 42 -10.57 -10.93 -0.26
CA ASP A 42 -10.39 -12.21 -0.95
C ASP A 42 -8.94 -12.71 -0.96
N PHE A 43 -8.04 -12.01 -0.25
CA PHE A 43 -6.61 -12.29 -0.27
C PHE A 43 -6.26 -13.72 0.13
N LYS A 44 -5.50 -14.36 -0.76
CA LYS A 44 -4.83 -15.63 -0.57
C LYS A 44 -3.42 -15.52 -1.15
N ALA A 45 -2.42 -15.67 -0.29
CA ALA A 45 -1.03 -15.47 -0.66
C ALA A 45 -0.61 -16.39 -1.83
N GLY A 46 -0.12 -15.80 -2.92
CA GLY A 46 0.28 -16.53 -4.12
C GLY A 46 -0.87 -17.05 -4.99
N GLU A 47 -2.13 -16.70 -4.68
CA GLU A 47 -3.31 -17.29 -5.33
C GLU A 47 -4.35 -16.27 -5.81
N ALA A 48 -4.73 -15.29 -4.97
CA ALA A 48 -5.83 -14.37 -5.31
C ALA A 48 -5.84 -13.11 -4.44
N GLY A 49 -6.46 -12.07 -4.97
CA GLY A 49 -6.66 -10.78 -4.30
C GLY A 49 -5.47 -9.84 -4.47
N SER A 50 -5.40 -8.83 -3.60
CA SER A 50 -4.42 -7.75 -3.70
C SER A 50 -3.72 -7.49 -2.37
N VAL A 51 -2.45 -7.11 -2.48
CA VAL A 51 -1.63 -6.61 -1.36
C VAL A 51 -1.45 -5.11 -1.56
N ILE A 52 -1.87 -4.33 -0.56
CA ILE A 52 -1.80 -2.88 -0.60
C ILE A 52 -0.67 -2.46 0.34
N VAL A 53 0.31 -1.74 -0.19
CA VAL A 53 1.50 -1.32 0.56
C VAL A 53 1.62 0.20 0.60
N GLY A 54 2.09 0.70 1.74
CA GLY A 54 2.40 2.11 1.94
C GLY A 54 3.76 2.30 2.62
N GLY A 55 4.38 3.46 2.38
CA GLY A 55 5.69 3.76 2.91
C GLY A 55 6.28 5.01 2.27
N GLY A 56 7.56 4.94 1.93
CA GLY A 56 8.34 6.06 1.42
C GLY A 56 9.40 6.54 2.41
N ARG A 57 10.48 7.10 1.87
CA ARG A 57 11.53 7.80 2.60
C ARG A 57 11.01 9.13 3.12
N ALA A 58 11.52 9.60 4.25
CA ALA A 58 11.14 10.93 4.72
C ALA A 58 11.55 11.97 3.67
N GLU A 59 10.74 12.99 3.45
CA GLU A 59 11.04 14.04 2.46
C GLU A 59 12.43 14.67 2.68
N ARG A 60 12.86 14.79 3.94
CA ARG A 60 14.20 15.30 4.32
C ARG A 60 15.36 14.42 3.87
N ASP A 61 15.11 13.12 3.68
CA ASP A 61 16.10 12.17 3.16
C ASP A 61 16.17 12.18 1.62
N ILE A 62 15.21 12.87 0.96
CA ILE A 62 15.18 13.07 -0.50
C ILE A 62 15.84 14.42 -0.81
N THR A 63 17.14 14.37 -1.10
CA THR A 63 17.94 15.60 -1.26
C THR A 63 17.85 16.21 -2.66
N THR A 64 17.46 15.42 -3.66
CA THR A 64 17.29 15.89 -5.04
C THR A 64 16.07 15.25 -5.69
N SER A 65 15.50 15.91 -6.70
CA SER A 65 14.40 15.33 -7.50
C SER A 65 14.78 14.03 -8.23
N LYS A 66 16.07 13.70 -8.33
CA LYS A 66 16.56 12.41 -8.87
C LYS A 66 16.46 11.27 -7.86
N ASP A 67 16.42 11.59 -6.57
CA ASP A 67 16.30 10.62 -5.47
C ASP A 67 14.85 10.23 -5.21
N LEU A 68 13.90 11.03 -5.71
CA LEU A 68 12.47 10.75 -5.66
C LEU A 68 12.15 9.61 -6.63
N VAL A 69 11.78 8.45 -6.09
CA VAL A 69 11.32 7.34 -6.91
C VAL A 69 9.87 7.60 -7.32
N SER A 70 9.47 7.11 -8.50
CA SER A 70 8.06 7.11 -8.88
C SER A 70 7.23 6.39 -7.80
N ASP A 71 6.10 6.98 -7.44
CA ASP A 71 5.17 6.45 -6.46
C ASP A 71 5.74 6.39 -5.02
N GLU A 72 6.76 7.20 -4.69
CA GLU A 72 7.41 7.25 -3.35
C GLU A 72 6.40 7.35 -2.19
N PHE A 73 5.30 8.07 -2.41
CA PHE A 73 4.28 8.35 -1.39
C PHE A 73 2.92 7.72 -1.70
N ASP A 74 2.84 6.85 -2.69
CA ASP A 74 1.56 6.25 -3.07
C ASP A 74 1.17 5.09 -2.13
N GLY A 75 -0.11 4.73 -2.13
CA GLY A 75 -0.57 3.40 -1.75
C GLY A 75 -0.53 2.47 -2.96
N THR A 76 0.45 1.56 -3.05
CA THR A 76 0.60 0.68 -4.22
C THR A 76 -0.23 -0.59 -4.05
N ILE A 77 -0.97 -0.96 -5.10
CA ILE A 77 -1.75 -2.19 -5.19
C ILE A 77 -0.92 -3.21 -5.97
N LEU A 78 -0.61 -4.33 -5.33
CA LEU A 78 0.12 -5.45 -5.92
C LEU A 78 -0.81 -6.65 -6.09
N ASP A 79 -0.68 -7.40 -7.18
CA ASP A 79 -1.33 -8.69 -7.35
C ASP A 79 -0.78 -9.68 -6.32
N ALA A 80 -1.66 -10.35 -5.57
CA ALA A 80 -1.26 -11.35 -4.58
C ALA A 80 -0.69 -12.64 -5.21
N VAL A 81 -0.87 -12.87 -6.52
CA VAL A 81 -0.38 -14.06 -7.24
C VAL A 81 1.13 -13.97 -7.46
N ASP A 82 1.61 -12.86 -8.02
CA ASP A 82 3.00 -12.71 -8.46
C ASP A 82 3.66 -11.39 -8.02
N GLY A 83 2.92 -10.50 -7.37
CA GLY A 83 3.40 -9.21 -6.88
C GLY A 83 3.52 -8.11 -7.92
N HIS A 84 2.99 -8.27 -9.13
CA HIS A 84 3.05 -7.18 -10.11
C HIS A 84 2.14 -6.00 -9.71
N PRO A 85 2.54 -4.74 -9.97
CA PRO A 85 1.69 -3.60 -9.66
C PRO A 85 0.44 -3.54 -10.55
N LEU A 86 -0.72 -3.39 -9.92
CA LEU A 86 -2.03 -3.25 -10.59
C LEU A 86 -2.43 -1.78 -10.74
N GLY A 87 -2.05 -0.95 -9.77
CA GLY A 87 -2.40 0.46 -9.70
C GLY A 87 -1.85 1.11 -8.43
N SER A 88 -2.11 2.40 -8.26
CA SER A 88 -1.72 3.10 -7.04
C SER A 88 -2.63 4.26 -6.69
N GLY A 89 -2.90 4.41 -5.39
CA GLY A 89 -3.53 5.58 -4.82
C GLY A 89 -2.52 6.70 -4.66
N LYS A 90 -2.65 7.74 -5.50
CA LYS A 90 -1.69 8.85 -5.60
C LYS A 90 -2.15 10.09 -4.83
N GLY A 91 -1.22 11.04 -4.64
CA GLY A 91 -1.52 12.41 -4.24
C GLY A 91 -0.92 12.84 -2.90
N HIS A 92 -0.39 11.91 -2.11
CA HIS A 92 0.39 12.26 -0.93
C HIS A 92 1.72 12.91 -1.31
N ILE A 93 2.15 13.86 -0.50
CA ILE A 93 3.45 14.53 -0.66
C ILE A 93 4.50 14.05 0.36
N GLY A 94 4.10 13.22 1.31
CA GLY A 94 4.97 12.61 2.31
C GLY A 94 4.65 11.14 2.59
N PRO A 95 5.48 10.45 3.40
CA PRO A 95 5.36 9.01 3.64
C PRO A 95 3.97 8.55 4.10
N VAL A 96 3.52 7.42 3.56
CA VAL A 96 2.31 6.74 4.03
C VAL A 96 2.66 5.89 5.26
N HIS A 97 2.03 6.21 6.39
CA HIS A 97 2.25 5.52 7.66
C HIS A 97 1.26 4.39 7.91
N LYS A 98 0.07 4.47 7.33
CA LYS A 98 -0.96 3.45 7.49
C LYS A 98 -1.76 3.26 6.22
N VAL A 99 -2.08 2.00 5.94
CA VAL A 99 -3.07 1.60 4.95
C VAL A 99 -4.16 0.79 5.62
N LEU A 100 -5.42 0.99 5.23
CA LEU A 100 -6.59 0.35 5.81
C LEU A 100 -7.45 -0.23 4.70
N SER A 101 -7.79 -1.52 4.79
CA SER A 101 -8.76 -2.16 3.90
C SER A 101 -10.18 -1.75 4.30
N LEU A 102 -10.99 -1.33 3.33
CA LEU A 102 -12.36 -0.86 3.49
C LEU A 102 -13.29 -1.69 2.57
N PRO A 103 -13.57 -2.97 2.90
CA PRO A 103 -14.37 -3.87 2.06
C PRO A 103 -15.77 -3.35 1.71
N GLU A 104 -16.39 -2.65 2.65
CA GLU A 104 -17.78 -2.22 2.56
C GLU A 104 -17.97 -0.95 1.72
N LEU A 105 -16.88 -0.33 1.26
CA LEU A 105 -16.91 0.95 0.56
C LEU A 105 -16.60 0.78 -0.92
N GLY A 106 -17.52 1.22 -1.77
CA GLY A 106 -17.41 1.08 -3.22
C GLY A 106 -17.87 -0.28 -3.75
N PRO A 107 -17.97 -0.45 -5.07
CA PRO A 107 -18.46 -1.69 -5.68
C PRO A 107 -17.49 -2.87 -5.55
N SER A 108 -16.19 -2.57 -5.49
CA SER A 108 -15.10 -3.55 -5.44
C SER A 108 -14.39 -3.60 -4.07
N GLY A 109 -14.81 -2.74 -3.13
CA GLY A 109 -14.04 -2.39 -1.94
C GLY A 109 -13.07 -1.24 -2.20
N ALA A 110 -12.57 -0.67 -1.11
CA ALA A 110 -11.64 0.46 -1.14
C ALA A 110 -10.48 0.24 -0.16
N PHE A 111 -9.50 1.12 -0.21
CA PHE A 111 -8.50 1.26 0.83
C PHE A 111 -8.25 2.72 1.18
N ALA A 112 -7.90 3.00 2.43
CA ALA A 112 -7.47 4.32 2.87
C ALA A 112 -5.96 4.37 3.11
N THR A 113 -5.34 5.48 2.72
CA THR A 113 -3.95 5.83 3.01
C THR A 113 -3.92 7.00 3.99
N VAL A 114 -3.07 6.89 5.02
CA VAL A 114 -2.85 7.95 6.01
C VAL A 114 -1.37 8.32 6.00
N SER A 115 -1.08 9.59 5.72
CA SER A 115 0.28 10.07 5.44
C SER A 115 0.77 11.10 6.45
N GLU A 116 2.10 11.26 6.47
CA GLU A 116 2.80 12.34 7.17
C GLU A 116 2.37 13.74 6.69
N ASP A 117 1.78 13.85 5.49
CA ASP A 117 1.21 15.11 4.96
C ASP A 117 -0.04 15.60 5.72
N GLY A 118 -0.48 14.87 6.75
CA GLY A 118 -1.61 15.22 7.60
C GLY A 118 -2.98 14.91 6.98
N CYS A 119 -3.00 14.19 5.84
CA CYS A 119 -4.22 13.88 5.11
C CYS A 119 -4.50 12.37 5.09
N LEU A 120 -5.79 12.06 4.96
CA LEU A 120 -6.30 10.74 4.62
C LEU A 120 -6.93 10.78 3.23
N ARG A 121 -6.56 9.80 2.41
CA ARG A 121 -7.17 9.58 1.09
C ARG A 121 -7.75 8.19 1.01
N VAL A 122 -8.87 8.05 0.31
CA VAL A 122 -9.56 6.78 0.07
C VAL A 122 -9.58 6.52 -1.41
N HIS A 123 -9.22 5.30 -1.78
CA HIS A 123 -9.02 4.87 -3.15
C HIS A 123 -9.80 3.59 -3.43
N ASP A 124 -10.28 3.43 -4.66
CA ASP A 124 -10.83 2.16 -5.12
C ASP A 124 -9.71 1.11 -5.16
N ILE A 125 -10.01 -0.10 -4.67
CA ILE A 125 -9.01 -1.16 -4.55
C ILE A 125 -8.63 -1.81 -5.89
N HIS A 126 -9.45 -1.65 -6.94
CA HIS A 126 -9.22 -2.26 -8.24
C HIS A 126 -8.16 -1.49 -9.07
N ASP A 127 -8.18 -0.16 -9.03
CA ASP A 127 -7.32 0.67 -9.88
C ASP A 127 -6.59 1.82 -9.13
N GLY A 128 -6.96 2.09 -7.88
CA GLY A 128 -6.36 3.16 -7.06
C GLY A 128 -6.94 4.55 -7.29
N HIS A 129 -8.00 4.72 -8.08
CA HIS A 129 -8.59 6.03 -8.30
C HIS A 129 -9.13 6.63 -7.00
N LEU A 130 -9.01 7.96 -6.85
CA LEU A 130 -9.41 8.67 -5.64
C LEU A 130 -10.94 8.70 -5.51
N LEU A 131 -11.44 8.22 -4.38
CA LEU A 131 -12.85 8.26 -4.00
C LEU A 131 -13.15 9.40 -3.02
N TYR A 132 -12.22 9.68 -2.12
CA TYR A 132 -12.37 10.71 -1.09
C TYR A 132 -11.01 11.22 -0.60
N SER A 133 -10.95 12.50 -0.23
CA SER A 133 -9.82 13.14 0.44
C SER A 133 -10.36 14.04 1.54
N ASP A 134 -9.75 13.99 2.73
CA ASP A 134 -10.12 14.87 3.85
C ASP A 134 -9.49 16.28 3.75
N THR A 135 -8.56 16.46 2.83
CA THR A 135 -8.07 17.78 2.43
C THR A 135 -9.08 18.46 1.50
N PRO A 136 -9.56 19.68 1.80
CA PRO A 136 -10.27 20.49 0.82
C PRO A 136 -9.26 20.89 -0.25
N ASP A 137 -9.39 20.29 -1.42
CA ASP A 137 -8.43 20.47 -2.47
C ASP A 137 -8.69 21.78 -3.23
N GLU A 138 -7.90 22.83 -2.93
CA GLU A 138 -7.88 24.08 -3.71
C GLU A 138 -7.06 23.96 -5.01
N ARG A 139 -6.47 22.78 -5.31
CA ARG A 139 -5.56 22.54 -6.45
C ARG A 139 -6.14 21.62 -7.55
N LEU A 140 -7.32 21.06 -7.32
CA LEU A 140 -8.09 20.18 -8.20
C LEU A 140 -9.35 20.90 -8.73
N GLN A 141 -9.47 22.23 -8.52
CA GLN A 141 -10.40 23.12 -9.24
C GLN A 141 -9.74 23.78 -10.45
#